data_AF-A0A6B1BSJ3-F1
#
_entry.id   AF-A0A6B1BSJ3-F1
#
_cell.length_a   1.000
_cell.length_b   1.000
_cell.length_c   1.000
_cell.angle_alpha   90.00
_cell.angle_beta   90.00
_cell.angle_gamma   90.00
#
_symmetry.space_group_name_H-M   'P 1'
#
loop_
_entity.id
_entity.type
_entity.pdbx_description
1 polymer ?
#
loop_
_entity_poly.entity_id
_entity_poly.type
_entity_poly.pdbx_seq_one_letter_code
_entity_poly.pdbx_strand_id
1 'polypeptide(L)' 'MKKEKHQIPVSKLDDPDMQAVPAALMRAAKRAHLIAHQTGTKVVVMRDGKVVEIDPDPEMYNDII' A
#
# COMPACT_ATOMS: atom_id res chain seq x y z
N MET A 1 -20.03 -5.43 -1.98
CA MET A 1 -19.24 -4.63 -2.95
C MET A 1 -17.97 -5.38 -3.25
N LYS A 2 -17.72 -5.75 -4.51
CA LYS A 2 -16.40 -6.28 -4.91
C LYS A 2 -15.43 -5.09 -4.88
N LYS A 3 -14.44 -5.10 -3.98
CA LYS A 3 -13.37 -4.09 -4.01
C LYS A 3 -12.56 -4.36 -5.29
N GLU A 4 -12.39 -3.33 -6.12
CA GLU A 4 -11.56 -3.44 -7.32
C GLU A 4 -10.12 -3.75 -6.89
N LYS A 5 -9.44 -4.63 -7.63
CA LYS A 5 -8.02 -4.90 -7.44
C LYS A 5 -7.27 -3.57 -7.47
N HIS A 6 -6.42 -3.31 -6.48
CA HIS A 6 -5.61 -2.08 -6.42
C HIS A 6 -4.70 -1.98 -7.64
N GLN A 7 -5.16 -1.26 -8.67
CA GLN A 7 -4.36 -1.00 -9.86
C GLN A 7 -3.20 -0.09 -9.47
N ILE A 8 -1.98 -0.46 -9.86
CA ILE A 8 -0.80 0.37 -9.62
C ILE A 8 -0.98 1.67 -10.41
N PRO A 9 -0.97 2.85 -9.77
CA PRO A 9 -1.05 4.12 -10.48
C PRO A 9 0.14 4.27 -11.44
N VAL A 10 -0.07 4.91 -12.58
CA VAL A 10 1.02 5.30 -13.49
C VAL A 10 1.42 6.74 -13.17
N SER A 11 2.73 7.01 -13.10
CA SER A 11 3.23 8.38 -12.93
C SER A 11 2.82 9.23 -14.13
N LYS A 12 2.43 10.49 -13.89
CA LYS A 12 2.11 11.46 -14.94
C LYS A 12 3.20 12.51 -15.12
N LEU A 13 4.29 12.41 -14.36
CA LEU A 13 5.45 13.28 -14.50
C LEU A 13 6.25 12.84 -15.72
N ASP A 14 6.86 13.79 -16.42
CA ASP A 14 7.77 13.50 -17.54
C ASP A 14 9.21 13.20 -17.06
N ASP A 15 9.35 12.94 -15.76
CA ASP A 15 10.61 12.58 -15.12
C ASP A 15 10.82 11.05 -15.23
N PRO A 16 11.88 10.59 -15.92
CA PRO A 16 12.19 9.16 -16.05
C PRO A 16 12.38 8.45 -14.70
N ASP A 17 12.97 9.12 -13.71
CA ASP A 17 13.25 8.52 -12.40
C ASP A 17 11.96 8.31 -11.59
N MET A 18 10.94 9.13 -11.84
CA MET A 18 9.65 9.06 -11.15
C MET A 18 8.72 7.98 -11.70
N GLN A 19 9.00 7.38 -12.86
CA GLN A 19 8.10 6.38 -13.47
C GLN A 19 7.91 5.14 -12.61
N ALA A 20 8.97 4.68 -11.94
CA ALA A 20 8.95 3.47 -11.13
C ALA A 20 8.42 3.69 -9.70
N VAL A 21 8.25 4.94 -9.28
CA VAL A 21 7.88 5.30 -7.90
C VAL A 21 6.53 4.70 -7.48
N PRO A 22 5.43 4.81 -8.25
CA PRO A 22 4.15 4.23 -7.85
C PRO A 22 4.21 2.72 -7.61
N ALA A 23 4.96 1.98 -8.44
CA ALA A 23 5.15 0.54 -8.28
C ALA A 23 5.97 0.23 -7.02
N ALA A 24 7.00 1.02 -6.71
CA ALA A 24 7.76 0.88 -5.47
C ALA A 24 6.92 1.14 -4.22
N LEU A 25 6.09 2.19 -4.24
CA LEU A 25 5.18 2.53 -3.14
C LEU A 25 4.13 1.43 -2.92
N MET A 26 3.56 0.87 -3.98
CA MET A 26 2.62 -0.25 -3.85
C MET A 26 3.28 -1.46 -3.17
N ARG A 27 4.49 -1.84 -3.60
CA ARG A 27 5.24 -2.94 -2.97
C ARG A 27 5.53 -2.66 -1.48
N ALA A 28 5.91 -1.43 -1.14
CA ALA A 28 6.15 -1.03 0.24
C ALA A 28 4.88 -1.15 1.10
N ALA A 29 3.74 -0.66 0.59
CA ALA A 29 2.46 -0.75 1.27
C ALA A 29 2.06 -2.21 1.53
N LYS A 30 2.13 -3.08 0.51
CA LYS A 30 1.84 -4.51 0.67
C LYS A 30 2.68 -5.17 1.76
N ARG A 31 4.00 -4.90 1.77
CA ARG A 31 4.92 -5.40 2.81
C ARG A 31 4.59 -4.86 4.20
N ALA A 32 4.24 -3.58 4.31
CA ALA A 32 3.84 -2.99 5.58
C ALA A 32 2.61 -3.71 6.17
N HIS A 33 1.61 -4.00 5.33
CA HIS A 33 0.45 -4.79 5.77
C HIS A 33 0.82 -6.23 6.18
N LEU A 34 1.68 -6.90 5.41
CA LEU A 34 2.16 -8.24 5.77
C LEU A 34 2.88 -8.25 7.12
N ILE A 35 3.82 -7.32 7.34
CA ILE A 35 4.58 -7.21 8.60
C ILE A 35 3.63 -6.93 9.76
N ALA A 36 2.69 -5.99 9.58
CA ALA A 36 1.69 -5.67 10.60
C ALA A 36 0.83 -6.89 10.96
N HIS A 37 0.40 -7.66 9.97
CA HIS A 37 -0.31 -8.92 10.19
C HIS A 37 0.55 -9.94 10.97
N GLN A 38 1.80 -10.16 10.54
CA GLN A 38 2.71 -11.14 11.16
C GLN A 38 3.10 -10.80 12.60
N THR A 39 3.16 -9.51 12.92
CA THR A 39 3.62 -9.01 14.23
C THR A 39 2.47 -8.61 15.16
N GLY A 40 1.22 -8.69 14.68
CA GLY A 40 0.05 -8.28 15.45
C GLY A 40 -0.03 -6.77 15.70
N THR A 41 0.57 -5.96 14.81
CA THR A 41 0.56 -4.49 14.90
C THR A 41 -0.40 -3.85 13.90
N LYS A 42 -0.62 -2.54 14.02
CA LYS A 42 -1.42 -1.74 13.07
C LYS A 42 -0.57 -1.20 11.92
N VAL A 43 -1.22 -0.78 10.85
CA VAL A 43 -0.63 0.06 9.80
C VAL A 43 -1.00 1.52 10.08
N VAL A 44 -0.01 2.42 10.06
CA VAL A 44 -0.22 3.85 10.28
C VAL A 44 -0.31 4.56 8.93
N VAL A 45 -1.38 5.33 8.71
CA VAL A 45 -1.60 6.09 7.47
C VAL A 45 -1.97 7.53 7.76
N MET A 46 -1.71 8.41 6.80
CA MET A 46 -2.27 9.76 6.78
C MET A 46 -3.61 9.74 6.04
N ARG A 47 -4.70 10.13 6.69
CA ARG A 47 -6.03 10.27 6.10
C ARG A 47 -6.62 11.61 6.49
N ASP A 48 -7.00 12.42 5.51
CA ASP A 48 -7.58 13.75 5.71
C ASP A 48 -6.71 14.65 6.62
N GLY A 49 -5.39 14.58 6.43
CA GLY A 49 -4.41 15.34 7.22
C GLY A 49 -4.20 14.84 8.65
N LYS A 50 -4.75 13.68 9.02
CA LYS A 50 -4.59 13.07 10.35
C LYS A 50 -3.88 11.74 10.25
N VAL A 51 -3.02 11.47 11.22
CA VAL A 51 -2.40 10.15 11.41
C VAL A 51 -3.45 9.24 12.06
N VAL A 52 -3.73 8.11 11.42
CA VAL A 52 -4.67 7.10 11.90
C VAL A 52 -4.06 5.71 11.80
N GLU A 53 -4.44 4.84 12.73
CA GLU A 53 -4.08 3.43 12.73
C GLU A 53 -5.21 2.60 12.11
N ILE A 54 -4.85 1.69 11.22
CA ILE A 54 -5.78 0.76 10.58
C ILE A 54 -5.31 -0.67 10.79
N ASP A 55 -6.26 -1.60 10.78
CA ASP A 55 -5.95 -3.03 10.70
C ASP A 55 -5.26 -3.37 9.37
N PRO A 56 -4.35 -4.36 9.36
CA PRO A 56 -3.75 -4.83 8.12
C PRO A 56 -4.84 -5.39 7.19
N ASP A 57 -4.81 -5.01 5.91
CA ASP A 57 -5.77 -5.47 4.90
C ASP A 57 -5.25 -6.77 4.24
N PRO A 58 -5.94 -7.91 4.39
CA PRO A 58 -5.55 -9.18 3.76
C PRO A 58 -5.39 -9.11 2.26
N GLU A 59 -6.20 -8.30 1.57
CA GLU A 59 -6.10 -8.15 0.11
C GLU A 59 -4.75 -7.58 -0.34
N MET A 60 -4.03 -6.89 0.56
CA MET A 60 -2.74 -6.28 0.27
C MET A 60 -1.56 -7.26 0.36
N TYR A 61 -1.71 -8.41 1.03
CA TYR A 61 -0.59 -9.35 1.21
C TYR A 61 -0.89 -10.79 0.80
N ASN A 62 -2.16 -11.13 0.54
CA ASN A 62 -2.55 -12.48 0.10
C ASN A 62 -1.93 -12.91 -1.24
N ASP A 63 -1.45 -11.98 -2.07
CA ASP A 63 -0.78 -12.29 -3.34
C ASP A 63 0.75 -12.40 -3.22
N ILE A 64 1.28 -12.20 -2.01
CA ILE A 64 2.72 -12.30 -1.69
C ILE A 64 3.04 -13.58 -0.90
N ILE A 65 2.03 -14.25 -0.33
CA ILE A 65 2.13 -15.53 0.37
C ILE A 65 1.48 -16.65 -0.44
#